data_AF-A0A0R2BC51-F1
#
_entry.id   AF-A0A0R2BC51-F1
#
_cell.length_a   1.000
_cell.length_b   1.000
_cell.length_c   1.000
_cell.angle_alpha   90.00
_cell.angle_beta   90.00
_cell.angle_gamma   90.00
#
_symmetry.space_group_name_H-M   'P 1'
#
loop_
_entity.id
_entity.type
_entity.pdbx_description
1 polymer ?
#
loop_
_entity_poly.entity_id
_entity_poly.type
_entity_poly.pdbx_seq_one_letter_code
_entity_poly.pdbx_strand_id
1 'polypeptide(L)'
;MNEDQLKAYLTKNSRVSDLFMDKCLPYLQAQNEEKAPARRLNDTMLQREADKLFDEFIGNIYSRMTSQLPGSATEDQWISYMDNNDMLEGLEDSMSELNFGSEED
;
A
#
# COMPACT_ATOMS: atom_id res chain seq x y z
N MET A 1 -11.99 12.02 -5.30
CA MET A 1 -11.36 10.80 -5.85
C MET A 1 -12.06 9.57 -5.29
N ASN A 2 -11.96 8.41 -5.93
CA ASN A 2 -12.25 7.09 -5.36
C ASN A 2 -10.96 6.31 -5.06
N GLU A 3 -11.05 5.10 -4.51
CA GLU A 3 -9.89 4.27 -4.14
C GLU A 3 -8.97 3.97 -5.34
N ASP A 4 -9.51 3.59 -6.48
CA ASP A 4 -8.73 3.31 -7.70
C ASP A 4 -7.97 4.55 -8.20
N GLN A 5 -8.62 5.71 -8.15
CA GLN A 5 -8.00 6.99 -8.52
C GLN A 5 -6.87 7.36 -7.55
N LEU A 6 -7.07 7.15 -6.25
CA LEU A 6 -6.03 7.38 -5.24
C LEU A 6 -4.84 6.43 -5.45
N LYS A 7 -5.09 5.14 -5.68
CA LYS A 7 -4.06 4.15 -6.01
C LYS A 7 -3.26 4.56 -7.23
N ALA A 8 -3.95 4.94 -8.30
CA ALA A 8 -3.31 5.39 -9.54
C ALA A 8 -2.50 6.68 -9.33
N TYR A 9 -3.00 7.61 -8.52
CA TYR A 9 -2.29 8.84 -8.18
C TYR A 9 -1.00 8.54 -7.39
N LEU A 10 -1.07 7.73 -6.34
CA LEU A 10 0.12 7.38 -5.53
C LEU A 10 1.13 6.61 -6.38
N THR A 11 0.70 5.61 -7.15
CA THR A 11 1.60 4.84 -8.02
C THR A 11 2.31 5.70 -9.07
N LYS A 12 1.67 6.78 -9.54
CA LYS A 12 2.25 7.67 -10.54
C LYS A 12 3.18 8.73 -9.95
N ASN A 13 2.88 9.20 -8.74
CA ASN A 13 3.51 10.41 -8.18
C ASN A 13 4.40 10.12 -6.97
N SER A 14 4.46 8.87 -6.50
CA SER A 14 5.31 8.47 -5.36
C SER A 14 5.87 7.06 -5.57
N ARG A 15 6.80 6.69 -4.69
CA ARG A 15 7.43 5.36 -4.62
C ARG A 15 6.72 4.42 -3.66
N VAL A 16 5.55 4.81 -3.12
CA VAL A 16 4.82 4.06 -2.10
C VAL A 16 4.50 2.64 -2.56
N SER A 17 4.04 2.46 -3.79
CA SER A 17 3.75 1.13 -4.35
C SER A 17 5.01 0.26 -4.42
N ASP A 18 6.11 0.80 -4.96
CA ASP A 18 7.36 0.06 -5.11
C ASP A 18 7.95 -0.33 -3.76
N LEU A 19 8.01 0.63 -2.81
CA LEU A 19 8.52 0.39 -1.47
C LEU A 19 7.66 -0.63 -0.71
N PHE A 20 6.33 -0.60 -0.85
CA PHE A 20 5.45 -1.60 -0.27
C PHE A 20 5.75 -2.99 -0.83
N MET A 21 5.86 -3.12 -2.15
CA MET A 21 6.12 -4.39 -2.83
C MET A 21 7.49 -4.97 -2.47
N ASP A 22 8.51 -4.11 -2.37
CA ASP A 22 9.88 -4.47 -1.96
C ASP A 22 9.94 -5.12 -0.56
N LYS A 23 8.98 -4.79 0.32
CA LYS A 23 8.85 -5.40 1.66
C LYS A 23 7.90 -6.59 1.67
N CYS A 24 6.77 -6.46 0.98
CA CYS A 24 5.68 -7.43 1.03
C CYS A 24 6.03 -8.73 0.31
N LEU A 25 6.63 -8.66 -0.89
CA LEU A 25 6.95 -9.86 -1.67
C LEU A 25 7.96 -10.78 -0.97
N PRO A 26 9.09 -10.30 -0.41
CA PRO A 26 9.99 -11.15 0.37
C PRO A 26 9.33 -11.77 1.61
N TYR A 27 8.49 -11.03 2.30
CA TYR A 27 7.73 -11.54 3.44
C TYR A 27 6.80 -12.69 3.04
N LEU A 28 5.99 -12.49 1.99
CA LEU A 28 5.10 -13.52 1.47
C LEU A 28 5.87 -14.72 0.95
N GLN A 29 7.02 -14.51 0.32
CA GLN A 29 7.90 -15.58 -0.15
C GLN A 29 8.43 -16.41 1.03
N ALA A 30 8.90 -15.79 2.11
CA ALA A 30 9.35 -16.50 3.31
C ALA A 30 8.21 -17.35 3.91
N GLN A 31 7.02 -16.77 4.07
CA GLN A 31 5.82 -17.49 4.54
C GLN A 31 5.40 -18.62 3.60
N ASN A 32 5.65 -18.47 2.30
CA ASN A 32 5.36 -19.49 1.30
C ASN A 32 6.34 -20.66 1.36
N GLU A 33 7.61 -20.40 1.66
CA GLU A 33 8.65 -21.43 1.79
C GLU A 33 8.41 -22.38 2.97
N GLU A 34 7.80 -21.90 4.05
CA GLU A 34 7.38 -22.72 5.19
C GLU A 34 6.24 -23.70 4.84
N LYS A 35 5.51 -23.45 3.75
CA LYS A 35 4.46 -24.37 3.29
C LYS A 35 5.08 -25.65 2.71
N ALA A 36 4.37 -26.76 2.92
CA ALA A 36 4.67 -28.02 2.24
C ALA A 36 4.75 -27.81 0.71
N PRO A 37 5.68 -28.46 -0.02
CA PRO A 37 5.93 -28.17 -1.43
C PRO A 37 4.68 -28.14 -2.32
N ALA A 38 3.74 -29.07 -2.10
CA ALA A 38 2.49 -29.15 -2.86
C ALA A 38 1.50 -27.99 -2.59
N ARG A 39 1.72 -27.18 -1.55
CA ARG A 39 0.89 -26.03 -1.16
C ARG A 39 1.58 -24.68 -1.38
N ARG A 40 2.79 -24.68 -1.93
CA ARG A 40 3.50 -23.44 -2.25
C ARG A 40 2.83 -22.73 -3.41
N LEU A 41 2.68 -21.43 -3.27
CA LEU A 41 2.23 -20.51 -4.30
C LEU A 41 3.36 -20.29 -5.31
N ASN A 42 3.00 -20.06 -6.57
CA ASN A 42 3.93 -19.55 -7.58
C ASN A 42 3.98 -18.02 -7.53
N ASP A 43 4.94 -17.43 -8.25
CA ASP A 43 5.20 -15.98 -8.25
C ASP A 43 3.95 -15.17 -8.65
N THR A 44 3.15 -15.64 -9.61
CA THR A 44 1.91 -14.95 -10.00
C THR A 44 0.88 -14.93 -8.86
N MET A 45 0.77 -16.02 -8.10
CA MET A 45 -0.12 -16.08 -6.95
C MET A 45 0.40 -15.21 -5.80
N LEU A 46 1.71 -15.18 -5.55
CA LEU A 46 2.32 -14.31 -4.55
C LEU A 46 2.12 -12.83 -4.89
N GLN A 47 2.32 -12.44 -6.16
CA GLN A 47 2.04 -11.09 -6.62
C GLN A 47 0.58 -10.71 -6.39
N ARG A 48 -0.36 -11.61 -6.68
CA ARG A 48 -1.79 -11.36 -6.41
C ARG A 48 -2.11 -11.19 -4.93
N GLU A 49 -1.43 -11.91 -4.04
CA GLU A 49 -1.60 -11.69 -2.60
C GLU A 49 -0.99 -10.35 -2.16
N ALA A 50 0.17 -9.98 -2.68
CA ALA A 50 0.77 -8.67 -2.43
C ALA A 50 -0.11 -7.51 -2.94
N ASP A 51 -0.70 -7.66 -4.14
CA ASP A 51 -1.61 -6.68 -4.72
C ASP A 51 -2.84 -6.46 -3.84
N LYS A 52 -3.43 -7.54 -3.28
CA LYS A 52 -4.55 -7.44 -2.34
C LYS A 52 -4.18 -6.71 -1.06
N LEU A 53 -3.02 -7.02 -0.48
CA LEU A 53 -2.55 -6.33 0.73
C LEU A 53 -2.29 -4.84 0.45
N PHE A 54 -1.80 -4.52 -0.74
CA PHE A 54 -1.65 -3.13 -1.16
C PHE A 54 -3.01 -2.45 -1.35
N ASP A 55 -4.00 -3.11 -1.93
CA ASP A 55 -5.37 -2.58 -2.05
C ASP A 55 -6.00 -2.31 -0.67
N GLU A 56 -5.82 -3.21 0.30
CA GLU A 56 -6.26 -3.00 1.68
C GLU A 56 -5.56 -1.79 2.33
N PHE A 57 -4.25 -1.64 2.09
CA PHE A 57 -3.51 -0.46 2.53
C PHE A 57 -4.07 0.83 1.90
N ILE A 58 -4.32 0.86 0.60
CA ILE A 58 -4.94 2.02 -0.08
C ILE A 58 -6.32 2.31 0.48
N GLY A 59 -7.15 1.29 0.72
CA GLY A 59 -8.48 1.45 1.31
C GLY A 59 -8.42 2.10 2.71
N ASN A 60 -7.43 1.74 3.52
CA ASN A 60 -7.19 2.37 4.82
C ASN A 60 -6.81 3.86 4.69
N ILE A 61 -5.93 4.19 3.74
CA ILE A 61 -5.56 5.58 3.47
C ILE A 61 -6.78 6.38 2.97
N TYR A 62 -7.53 5.82 2.02
CA TYR A 62 -8.73 6.42 1.48
C TYR A 62 -9.78 6.71 2.58
N SER A 63 -10.03 5.72 3.45
CA SER A 63 -10.95 5.88 4.60
C SER A 63 -10.53 7.03 5.52
N ARG A 64 -9.23 7.14 5.83
CA ARG A 64 -8.70 8.27 6.62
C ARG A 64 -8.91 9.60 5.91
N MET A 65 -8.61 9.69 4.61
CA MET A 65 -8.78 10.93 3.85
C MET A 65 -10.25 11.36 3.75
N THR A 66 -11.16 10.43 3.47
CA THR A 66 -12.61 10.72 3.40
C THR A 66 -13.20 11.15 4.74
N SER A 67 -12.56 10.82 5.87
CA SER A 67 -12.96 11.35 7.18
C SER A 67 -12.60 12.83 7.38
N GLN A 68 -11.61 13.34 6.64
CA GLN A 68 -11.11 14.72 6.73
C GLN A 68 -11.62 15.61 5.59
N LEU A 69 -12.01 15.01 4.45
CA LEU A 69 -12.50 15.71 3.27
C LEU A 69 -14.03 15.60 3.16
N PRO A 70 -14.72 16.65 2.68
CA PRO A 70 -16.14 16.55 2.38
C PRO A 70 -16.38 15.52 1.26
N GLY A 71 -17.51 14.79 1.31
CA GLY A 71 -17.86 13.81 0.28
C GLY A 71 -18.00 14.40 -1.15
N SER A 72 -18.18 15.72 -1.26
CA SER A 72 -18.19 16.47 -2.52
C SER A 72 -16.81 17.01 -2.92
N ALA A 73 -15.72 16.61 -2.26
CA ALA A 73 -14.38 17.08 -2.57
C ALA A 73 -13.97 16.72 -4.00
N THR A 74 -13.52 17.74 -4.72
CA THR A 74 -12.96 17.65 -6.07
C THR A 74 -11.57 17.02 -6.06
N GLU A 75 -11.10 16.55 -7.21
CA GLU A 75 -9.75 16.01 -7.35
C GLU A 75 -8.66 16.99 -6.87
N ASP A 76 -8.75 18.26 -7.24
CA ASP A 76 -7.81 19.30 -6.81
C ASP A 76 -7.79 19.48 -5.29
N GLN A 77 -8.92 19.32 -4.60
CA GLN A 77 -8.99 19.39 -3.14
C GLN A 77 -8.33 18.17 -2.47
N TRP A 78 -8.41 16.99 -3.09
CA TRP A 78 -7.69 15.81 -2.64
C TRP A 78 -6.17 15.99 -2.79
N ILE A 79 -5.73 16.47 -3.96
CA ILE A 79 -4.32 16.76 -4.24
C ILE A 79 -3.79 17.82 -3.28
N SER A 80 -4.50 18.95 -3.15
CA SER A 80 -4.13 20.02 -2.21
C SER A 80 -4.06 19.52 -0.77
N TYR A 81 -4.94 18.62 -0.35
CA TYR A 81 -4.88 18.02 0.97
C TYR A 81 -3.62 17.16 1.13
N MET A 82 -3.28 16.31 0.16
CA MET A 82 -2.05 15.50 0.22
C MET A 82 -0.80 16.37 0.27
N ASP A 83 -0.73 17.40 -0.57
CA ASP A 83 0.41 18.32 -0.65
C ASP A 83 0.56 19.13 0.64
N ASN A 84 -0.52 19.68 1.19
CA ASN A 84 -0.48 20.47 2.42
C ASN A 84 -0.13 19.65 3.68
N ASN A 85 -0.19 18.32 3.60
CA ASN A 85 0.13 17.42 4.71
C ASN A 85 1.41 16.61 4.45
N ASP A 86 2.19 16.96 3.41
CA ASP A 86 3.40 16.22 2.98
C ASP A 86 3.16 14.70 2.92
N MET A 87 1.96 14.31 2.48
CA MET A 87 1.45 12.97 2.69
C MET A 87 2.22 11.93 1.88
N LEU A 88 2.68 12.28 0.68
CA LEU A 88 3.45 11.36 -0.16
C LEU A 88 4.79 11.03 0.49
N GLU A 89 5.52 12.03 0.98
CA GLU A 89 6.79 11.84 1.69
C GLU A 89 6.59 11.02 2.97
N GLY A 90 5.61 11.37 3.81
CA GLY A 90 5.33 10.61 5.03
C GLY A 90 4.91 9.17 4.77
N LEU A 91 4.20 8.89 3.66
CA LEU A 91 3.89 7.53 3.24
C LEU A 91 5.12 6.78 2.75
N GLU A 92 5.99 7.43 1.95
CA GLU A 92 7.24 6.82 1.49
C GLU A 92 8.19 6.47 2.64
N ASP A 93 8.31 7.34 3.64
CA ASP A 93 9.08 7.08 4.85
C ASP A 93 8.49 5.87 5.60
N SER A 94 7.16 5.88 5.80
CA SER A 94 6.45 4.76 6.44
C SER A 94 6.66 3.44 5.70
N MET A 95 6.68 3.44 4.36
CA MET A 95 6.92 2.24 3.56
C MET A 95 8.39 1.80 3.57
N SER A 96 9.32 2.75 3.69
CA SER A 96 10.75 2.45 3.79
C SER A 96 11.08 1.72 5.10
N GLU A 97 10.38 2.09 6.17
CA GLU A 97 10.46 1.48 7.51
C GLU A 97 9.51 0.29 7.70
N LEU A 98 8.59 0.05 6.74
CA LEU A 98 7.61 -1.02 6.82
C LEU A 98 8.29 -2.38 7.03
N ASN A 99 7.79 -3.08 8.04
CA ASN A 99 8.21 -4.42 8.38
C ASN A 99 6.98 -5.29 8.65
N PHE A 100 6.82 -6.35 7.86
CA PHE A 100 5.73 -7.31 8.01
C PHE A 100 6.00 -8.39 9.07
N GLY A 101 7.22 -8.45 9.62
CA GLY A 101 7.62 -9.48 10.58
C GLY A 101 9.04 -9.31 11.10
N SER A 102 9.19 -8.48 12.13
CA SER A 102 10.08 -8.74 13.27
C SER A 102 9.59 -7.96 14.50
N GLU A 103 8.43 -8.34 15.02
CA GLU A 103 8.17 -8.26 16.46
C GLU A 103 8.08 -9.72 16.94
N GLU A 104 9.25 -10.35 17.07
CA GLU A 104 9.43 -11.43 18.03
C GLU A 104 9.86 -10.77 19.34
N ASP A 105 8.98 -10.79 20.34
CA ASP A 105 9.31 -11.05 21.75
C ASP A 105 8.05 -11.51 22.50
#